data_AF-V4LJI0-F1
#
_entry.id   AF-V4LJI0-F1
#
_cell.length_a   1.000
_cell.length_b   1.000
_cell.length_c   1.000
_cell.angle_alpha   90.00
_cell.angle_beta   90.00
_cell.angle_gamma   90.00
#
_symmetry.space_group_name_H-M   'P 1'
#
loop_
_entity.id
_entity.type
_entity.pdbx_description
1 polymer ?
#
loop_
_entity_poly.entity_id
_entity_poly.type
_entity_poly.pdbx_seq_one_letter_code
_entity_poly.pdbx_strand_id
1 'polypeptide(L)'
;MPRYLIDVNLPYRFSLWAGGEFLHVRDLGETMSDSDIWRYAAKHDLIIVSKDADFSDRVLVTIPPPRVVHIRYGNMKMREFHNVITRQWPEIHRLTKENRLVRVFEERIETVG
;
A
#
# COMPACT_ATOMS: atom_id res chain seq x y z
N MET A 1 5.75 -3.14 15.58
CA MET A 1 6.67 -2.98 14.44
C MET A 1 5.83 -2.70 13.22
N PRO A 2 6.25 -1.78 12.32
CA PRO A 2 5.49 -1.46 11.13
C PRO A 2 5.39 -2.67 10.20
N ARG A 3 4.26 -2.80 9.53
CA ARG A 3 3.96 -3.80 8.49
C ARG A 3 3.71 -3.16 7.14
N TYR A 4 3.17 -1.94 7.13
CA TYR A 4 2.77 -1.25 5.91
C TYR A 4 3.61 0.00 5.69
N LEU A 5 4.10 0.16 4.47
CA LEU A 5 4.79 1.36 4.01
C LEU A 5 3.82 2.16 3.13
N ILE A 6 3.40 3.32 3.61
CA ILE A 6 2.43 4.19 2.94
C ILE A 6 3.17 5.16 2.02
N ASP A 7 2.85 5.08 0.72
CA ASP A 7 3.39 5.93 -0.33
C ASP A 7 3.09 7.43 -0.09
N VAL A 8 3.99 8.31 -0.55
CA VAL A 8 3.88 9.77 -0.42
C VAL A 8 2.66 10.37 -1.11
N ASN A 9 2.12 9.67 -2.11
CA ASN A 9 0.92 10.02 -2.87
C ASN A 9 -0.39 9.71 -2.14
N LEU A 10 -0.32 9.00 -1.01
CA LEU A 10 -1.45 8.78 -0.14
C LEU A 10 -1.54 9.87 0.95
N PRO A 11 -2.74 10.12 1.51
CA PRO A 11 -2.89 11.15 2.53
C PRO A 11 -1.90 10.97 3.69
N TYR A 12 -1.27 12.03 4.17
CA TYR A 12 -0.42 11.86 5.36
C TYR A 12 -1.26 11.73 6.64
N ARG A 13 -2.40 12.46 6.70
CA ARG A 13 -3.30 12.50 7.87
C ARG A 13 -4.51 11.61 7.64
N PHE A 14 -4.41 10.35 8.02
CA PHE A 14 -5.53 9.40 8.01
C PHE A 14 -5.48 8.54 9.27
N SER A 15 -6.60 8.49 10.00
CA SER A 15 -6.72 7.78 11.28
C SER A 15 -6.34 6.30 11.19
N LEU A 16 -6.60 5.65 10.06
CA LEU A 16 -6.23 4.25 9.84
C LEU A 16 -4.72 4.04 9.96
N TRP A 17 -3.92 4.99 9.45
CA TRP A 17 -2.46 4.91 9.44
C TRP A 17 -1.81 5.44 10.72
N ALA A 18 -2.58 5.96 11.67
CA ALA A 18 -2.04 6.52 12.90
C ALA A 18 -1.51 5.46 13.89
N GLY A 19 -1.82 4.18 13.66
CA GLY A 19 -1.33 3.07 14.49
C GLY A 19 0.11 2.67 14.14
N GLY A 20 0.82 2.06 15.09
CA GLY A 20 2.22 1.61 14.91
C GLY A 20 2.44 0.46 13.92
N GLU A 21 1.40 0.04 13.19
CA GLU A 21 1.49 -0.92 12.09
C GLU A 21 1.83 -0.24 10.75
N PHE A 22 1.74 1.08 10.69
CA PHE A 22 1.95 1.86 9.48
C PHE A 22 3.16 2.77 9.63
N LEU A 23 3.85 2.95 8.53
CA LEU A 23 4.98 3.85 8.40
C LEU A 23 4.79 4.64 7.12
N HIS A 24 4.75 5.95 7.20
CA HIS A 24 4.61 6.78 6.01
C HIS A 24 6.00 7.06 5.43
N VAL A 25 6.15 7.06 4.11
CA VAL A 25 7.47 7.32 3.47
C VAL A 25 8.02 8.69 3.87
N ARG A 26 7.14 9.68 4.09
CA ARG A 26 7.51 11.00 4.63
C ARG A 26 8.25 10.96 5.97
N ASP A 27 8.03 9.92 6.79
CA ASP A 27 8.71 9.74 8.08
C ASP A 27 10.13 9.15 7.92
N LEU A 28 10.46 8.65 6.72
CA LEU A 28 11.76 8.06 6.37
C LEU A 28 12.70 9.04 5.66
N GLY A 29 12.16 10.15 5.14
CA GLY A 29 12.89 11.19 4.43
C GLY A 29 12.08 11.79 3.29
N GLU A 30 12.32 13.05 2.96
CA GLU A 30 11.50 13.81 2.01
C GLU A 30 11.68 13.41 0.53
N THR A 31 12.69 12.58 0.19
CA THR A 31 13.16 12.41 -1.20
C THR A 31 13.36 10.95 -1.64
N MET A 32 12.71 9.98 -0.99
CA MET A 32 12.77 8.59 -1.44
C MET A 32 12.11 8.42 -2.82
N SER A 33 12.83 7.86 -3.79
CA SER A 33 12.27 7.44 -5.07
C SER A 33 11.48 6.13 -4.94
N ASP A 34 10.66 5.78 -5.94
CA ASP A 34 9.94 4.48 -5.95
C ASP A 34 10.87 3.27 -5.85
N SER A 35 12.07 3.40 -6.43
CA SER A 35 13.09 2.36 -6.30
C SER A 35 13.69 2.29 -4.90
N ASP A 36 13.79 3.40 -4.17
CA ASP A 36 14.23 3.41 -2.78
C ASP A 36 13.15 2.83 -1.87
N ILE A 37 11.88 3.22 -2.08
CA ILE A 37 10.70 2.69 -1.38
C ILE A 37 10.64 1.16 -1.57
N TRP A 38 10.83 0.68 -2.81
CA TRP A 38 10.85 -0.74 -3.11
C TRP A 38 11.95 -1.49 -2.36
N ARG A 39 13.21 -1.00 -2.42
CA ARG A 39 14.33 -1.63 -1.73
C ARG A 39 14.16 -1.60 -0.22
N TYR A 40 13.63 -0.50 0.31
CA TYR A 40 13.34 -0.37 1.74
C TYR A 40 12.29 -1.39 2.17
N ALA A 41 11.16 -1.47 1.46
CA ALA A 41 10.12 -2.44 1.78
C ALA A 41 10.62 -3.88 1.72
N ALA A 42 11.39 -4.24 0.69
CA ALA A 42 11.98 -5.57 0.56
C ALA A 42 12.97 -5.89 1.69
N LYS A 43 13.83 -4.93 2.07
CA LYS A 43 14.81 -5.09 3.15
C LYS A 43 14.16 -5.26 4.52
N HIS A 44 13.01 -4.62 4.74
CA HIS A 44 12.33 -4.56 6.03
C HIS A 44 11.07 -5.45 6.11
N ASP A 45 10.80 -6.29 5.10
CA ASP A 45 9.59 -7.12 4.97
C ASP A 45 8.28 -6.32 5.13
N LEU A 46 8.23 -5.13 4.54
CA LEU A 46 7.06 -4.26 4.55
C LEU A 46 6.20 -4.46 3.31
N ILE A 47 4.89 -4.26 3.49
CA ILE A 47 3.89 -4.24 2.42
C ILE A 47 3.73 -2.80 1.93
N ILE A 48 3.99 -2.54 0.66
CA ILE A 48 3.83 -1.21 0.07
C ILE A 48 2.34 -0.95 -0.17
N VAL A 49 1.84 0.23 0.19
CA VAL A 49 0.48 0.68 -0.11
C VAL A 49 0.60 1.91 -0.99
N SER A 50 0.14 1.83 -2.23
CA SER A 50 0.28 2.92 -3.22
C SER A 50 -0.89 2.95 -4.20
N LYS A 51 -1.09 4.10 -4.85
CA LYS A 51 -1.96 4.24 -6.04
C LYS A 51 -1.19 4.05 -7.36
N ASP A 52 0.14 4.13 -7.32
CA ASP A 52 0.98 4.04 -8.50
C ASP A 52 0.98 2.61 -9.06
N ALA A 53 0.79 2.49 -10.38
CA ALA A 53 0.80 1.21 -11.06
C ALA A 53 2.20 0.60 -11.14
N ASP A 54 3.26 1.43 -11.11
CA ASP A 54 4.64 1.00 -11.24
C ASP A 54 5.02 -0.04 -10.17
N PHE A 55 4.53 0.12 -8.93
CA PHE A 55 4.73 -0.88 -7.88
C PHE A 55 4.05 -2.21 -8.20
N SER A 56 2.81 -2.17 -8.70
CA SER A 56 2.05 -3.37 -9.04
C SER A 56 2.64 -4.11 -10.24
N ASP A 57 3.12 -3.38 -11.24
CA ASP A 57 3.77 -3.94 -12.43
C ASP A 57 5.11 -4.57 -12.06
N ARG A 58 5.86 -3.92 -11.17
CA ARG A 58 7.12 -4.44 -10.65
C ARG A 58 6.96 -5.75 -9.87
N VAL A 59 5.84 -5.96 -9.17
CA VAL A 59 5.54 -7.25 -8.49
C VAL A 59 5.42 -8.40 -9.48
N LEU A 60 4.90 -8.15 -10.68
CA LEU A 60 4.68 -9.20 -11.69
C LEU A 60 5.99 -9.72 -12.31
N VAL A 61 7.06 -8.92 -12.26
CA VAL A 61 8.34 -9.21 -12.94
C VAL A 61 9.52 -9.46 -12.00
N THR A 62 9.34 -9.32 -10.68
CA THR A 62 10.42 -9.45 -9.68
C THR A 62 10.23 -10.68 -8.79
N ILE A 63 11.32 -11.37 -8.40
CA ILE A 63 11.28 -12.57 -7.52
C ILE A 63 12.44 -12.56 -6.50
N PRO A 64 12.17 -12.66 -5.17
CA PRO A 64 10.87 -12.47 -4.53
C PRO A 64 10.53 -10.97 -4.44
N PRO A 65 9.30 -10.56 -4.78
CA PRO A 65 8.89 -9.17 -4.64
C PRO A 65 8.45 -8.87 -3.19
N PRO A 66 8.59 -7.62 -2.71
CA PRO A 66 7.76 -7.14 -1.61
C PRO A 66 6.29 -7.24 -1.99
N ARG A 67 5.43 -7.42 -0.98
CA ARG A 67 3.98 -7.43 -1.19
C ARG A 67 3.49 -6.02 -1.45
N VAL A 68 2.45 -5.88 -2.28
CA VAL A 68 1.87 -4.58 -2.64
C VAL A 68 0.36 -4.59 -2.48
N VAL A 69 -0.17 -3.54 -1.87
CA VAL A 69 -1.58 -3.13 -1.92
C VAL A 69 -1.68 -1.97 -2.92
N HIS A 70 -2.30 -2.23 -4.07
CA HIS A 70 -2.50 -1.24 -5.12
C HIS A 70 -3.92 -0.69 -5.05
N ILE A 71 -4.06 0.57 -4.62
CA ILE A 71 -5.36 1.24 -4.53
C ILE A 71 -5.74 1.79 -5.90
N ARG A 72 -6.73 1.16 -6.53
CA ARG A 72 -7.21 1.40 -7.89
C ARG A 72 -8.50 2.22 -7.90
N TYR A 73 -8.53 3.31 -7.14
CA TYR A 73 -9.68 4.22 -7.15
C TYR A 73 -9.51 5.30 -8.20
N GLY A 74 -10.61 5.67 -8.85
CA GLY A 74 -10.64 6.83 -9.74
C GLY A 74 -10.59 8.15 -8.99
N ASN A 75 -11.18 9.18 -9.58
CA ASN A 75 -11.35 10.47 -8.90
C ASN A 75 -12.37 10.31 -7.77
N MET A 76 -11.92 10.36 -6.53
CA MET A 76 -12.73 10.14 -5.34
C MET A 76 -12.44 11.24 -4.33
N LYS A 77 -13.48 11.75 -3.65
CA LYS A 77 -13.27 12.76 -2.61
C LYS A 77 -12.48 12.16 -1.45
N MET A 78 -11.63 12.97 -0.82
CA MET A 78 -10.80 12.53 0.30
C MET A 78 -11.60 11.86 1.43
N ARG A 79 -12.78 12.40 1.75
CA ARG A 79 -13.68 11.83 2.76
C ARG A 79 -14.18 10.43 2.38
N GLU A 80 -14.54 10.23 1.11
CA GLU A 80 -14.97 8.94 0.59
C GLU A 80 -13.81 7.95 0.60
N PHE A 81 -12.62 8.38 0.19
CA PHE A 81 -11.40 7.56 0.26
C PHE A 81 -11.16 7.03 1.68
N HIS A 82 -11.21 7.92 2.69
CA HIS A 82 -11.04 7.53 4.08
C HIS A 82 -12.09 6.50 4.51
N ASN A 83 -13.36 6.72 4.16
CA ASN A 83 -14.46 5.82 4.51
C ASN A 83 -14.30 4.44 3.86
N VAL A 84 -14.06 4.39 2.55
CA VAL A 84 -13.98 3.14 1.78
C VAL A 84 -12.76 2.32 2.22
N ILE A 85 -11.58 2.95 2.32
CA ILE A 85 -10.37 2.25 2.76
C ILE A 85 -10.53 1.72 4.17
N THR A 86 -11.06 2.52 5.11
CA THR A 86 -11.29 2.06 6.49
C THR A 86 -12.21 0.84 6.53
N ARG A 87 -13.29 0.87 5.74
CA ARG A 87 -14.25 -0.25 5.66
C ARG A 87 -13.63 -1.51 5.06
N GLN A 88 -12.81 -1.38 4.01
CA GLN A 88 -12.21 -2.52 3.31
C GLN A 88 -10.93 -3.04 3.99
N TRP A 89 -10.30 -2.26 4.87
CA TRP A 89 -8.99 -2.59 5.43
C TRP A 89 -8.88 -3.96 6.10
N PRO A 90 -9.86 -4.44 6.88
CA PRO A 90 -9.78 -5.77 7.48
C PRO A 90 -9.59 -6.88 6.44
N GLU A 91 -10.28 -6.78 5.30
CA GLU A 91 -10.18 -7.75 4.21
C GLU A 91 -8.87 -7.59 3.43
N ILE A 92 -8.45 -6.35 3.16
CA ILE A 92 -7.14 -6.05 2.54
C ILE A 92 -6.02 -6.69 3.37
N HIS A 93 -6.04 -6.49 4.70
CA HIS A 93 -5.05 -7.06 5.60
C HIS A 93 -5.03 -8.59 5.53
N ARG A 94 -6.21 -9.23 5.56
CA ARG A 94 -6.32 -10.69 5.42
C ARG A 94 -5.67 -11.18 4.13
N LEU A 95 -6.01 -10.57 2.99
CA LEU A 95 -5.53 -10.99 1.67
C LEU A 95 -4.02 -10.79 1.49
N THR A 96 -3.43 -9.76 2.12
CA THR A 96 -1.97 -9.55 2.05
C THR A 96 -1.14 -10.66 2.69
N LYS A 97 -1.73 -11.55 3.50
CA LYS A 97 -0.99 -12.67 4.11
C LYS A 97 -0.64 -13.77 3.10
N GLU A 98 -1.45 -13.92 2.06
CA GLU A 98 -1.37 -15.05 1.11
C GLU A 98 -1.07 -14.59 -0.32
N ASN A 99 -1.18 -13.29 -0.61
CA ASN A 99 -1.06 -12.76 -1.96
C ASN A 99 0.05 -11.71 -2.04
N ARG A 100 0.88 -11.79 -3.09
CA ARG A 100 1.93 -10.79 -3.34
C ARG A 100 1.39 -9.45 -3.85
N LEU A 101 0.21 -9.46 -4.47
CA LEU A 101 -0.46 -8.24 -4.92
C LEU A 101 -1.95 -8.28 -4.55
N VAL A 102 -2.43 -7.21 -3.93
CA VAL A 102 -3.84 -6.97 -3.63
C VAL A 102 -4.26 -5.67 -4.30
N ARG A 103 -5.12 -5.75 -5.32
CA ARG A 103 -5.68 -4.60 -6.04
C ARG A 103 -7.03 -4.24 -5.45
N VAL A 104 -7.15 -3.02 -4.95
CA VAL A 104 -8.32 -2.54 -4.20
C VAL A 104 -9.10 -1.57 -5.07
N PHE A 105 -10.30 -1.97 -5.48
CA PHE A 105 -11.28 -1.14 -6.18
C PHE A 105 -12.42 -0.76 -5.22
N GLU A 106 -13.22 0.24 -5.60
CA GLU A 106 -14.26 0.78 -4.72
C GLU A 106 -15.27 -0.29 -4.26
N GLU A 107 -15.62 -1.21 -5.17
CA GLU A 107 -16.65 -2.24 -4.94
C GLU A 107 -16.08 -3.66 -4.84
N ARG A 108 -14.80 -3.87 -5.12
CA ARG A 108 -14.19 -5.21 -5.13
C ARG A 108 -12.70 -5.19 -4.82
N ILE A 109 -12.17 -6.35 -4.45
CA ILE A 109 -10.73 -6.58 -4.26
C ILE A 109 -10.33 -7.75 -5.14
N GLU A 110 -9.24 -7.58 -5.88
CA GLU A 110 -8.63 -8.63 -6.71
C GLU A 110 -7.25 -8.96 -6.15
N THR A 111 -6.80 -10.21 -6.30
CA THR A 111 -5.49 -10.63 -5.81
C THR A 111 -4.67 -11.38 -6.86
N VAL A 112 -3.35 -11.35 -6.69
CA VAL A 112 -2.41 -12.18 -7.42
C VAL A 112 -1.52 -12.89 -6.41
N GLY A 113 -1.55 -14.23 -6.46
CA GLY A 113 -0.68 -15.12 -5.70
C GLY A 113 0.75 -15.09 -6.20
#